data_AF-A0A955L2X2-F1
#
_entry.id   AF-A0A955L2X2-F1
#
_cell.length_a   1.000
_cell.length_b   1.000
_cell.length_c   1.000
_cell.angle_alpha   90.00
_cell.angle_beta   90.00
_cell.angle_gamma   90.00
#
_symmetry.space_group_name_H-M   'P 1'
#
loop_
_entity.id
_entity.type
_entity.pdbx_description
1 polymer ?
#
loop_
_entity_poly.entity_id
_entity_poly.type
_entity_poly.pdbx_seq_one_letter_code
_entity_poly.pdbx_strand_id
1 'polypeptide(L)'
;MRTRLFTNVSSLEDTYVLGSDLRLEKIKTDIVEEDLQTLLDNADAITSQRGGSGADDGWPYKYSLEDNLKDVAWLEICTRHQQLASYVIRNEANRYVGCIYVYPIELHYAYKAQEYNIDFSFWITQQDYDAGLYEGIYEGLLNWMATDLKIDLNRVFLRNPETPDTIREKVRG
;
A
#
# COMPACT_ATOMS: atom_id res chain seq x y z
N MET A 1 12.04 10.24 18.97
CA MET A 1 10.79 9.71 19.55
C MET A 1 10.18 8.80 18.50
N ARG A 2 10.16 7.47 18.71
CA ARG A 2 9.65 6.52 17.71
C ARG A 2 8.12 6.47 17.81
N THR A 3 7.43 7.20 16.95
CA THR A 3 5.97 7.16 16.88
C THR A 3 5.58 5.77 16.36
N ARG A 4 4.97 4.93 17.20
CA ARG A 4 4.24 3.76 16.68
C ARG A 4 3.02 4.31 15.96
N LEU A 5 2.88 3.99 14.68
CA LEU A 5 1.71 4.35 13.88
C LEU A 5 0.42 3.76 14.48
N PHE A 6 0.54 2.53 14.96
CA PHE A 6 -0.58 1.73 15.46
C PHE A 6 -0.50 1.61 16.98
N THR A 7 -0.71 2.71 17.69
CA THR A 7 -0.70 2.70 19.17
C THR A 7 -1.86 1.91 19.77
N ASN A 8 -2.95 1.77 19.02
CA ASN A 8 -4.18 1.10 19.44
C ASN A 8 -4.31 -0.34 18.92
N VAL A 9 -3.28 -0.87 18.26
CA VAL A 9 -3.26 -2.24 17.71
C VAL A 9 -2.11 -3.01 18.36
N SER A 10 -2.42 -4.10 19.06
CA SER A 10 -1.43 -4.91 19.79
C SER A 10 -0.40 -5.56 18.85
N SER A 11 -0.84 -5.97 17.67
CA SER A 11 -0.04 -6.59 16.62
C SER A 11 -0.72 -6.41 15.27
N LEU A 12 0.07 -6.25 14.22
CA LEU A 12 -0.42 -6.41 12.86
C LEU A 12 -0.52 -7.89 12.54
N GLU A 13 -1.68 -8.36 12.07
CA GLU A 13 -1.89 -9.76 11.68
C GLU A 13 -1.07 -10.11 10.43
N ASP A 14 -0.76 -11.39 10.26
CA ASP A 14 -0.05 -11.86 9.06
C ASP A 14 -0.95 -11.84 7.83
N THR A 15 -2.26 -11.94 8.02
CA THR A 15 -3.22 -11.94 6.92
C THR A 15 -4.52 -11.27 7.34
N TYR A 16 -5.12 -10.50 6.43
CA TYR A 16 -6.47 -9.95 6.56
C TYR A 16 -7.31 -10.33 5.34
N VAL A 17 -8.59 -10.60 5.54
CA VAL A 17 -9.53 -10.85 4.44
C VAL A 17 -10.10 -9.52 3.96
N LEU A 18 -10.00 -9.26 2.66
CA LEU A 18 -10.45 -8.05 1.99
C LEU A 18 -11.66 -8.38 1.10
N GLY A 19 -12.86 -8.45 1.69
CA GLY A 19 -14.05 -8.94 0.96
C GLY A 19 -14.02 -10.46 0.75
N SER A 20 -14.80 -10.99 -0.19
CA SER A 20 -14.86 -12.44 -0.42
C SER A 20 -13.62 -13.00 -1.11
N ASP A 21 -13.07 -12.26 -2.07
CA ASP A 21 -12.16 -12.84 -3.07
C ASP A 21 -10.70 -12.41 -2.91
N LEU A 22 -10.42 -11.48 -1.98
CA LEU A 22 -9.10 -10.88 -1.80
C LEU A 22 -8.64 -11.01 -0.35
N ARG A 23 -7.32 -11.00 -0.17
CA ARG A 23 -6.68 -10.91 1.13
C ARG A 23 -5.41 -10.09 1.09
N LEU A 24 -5.05 -9.53 2.22
CA LEU A 24 -3.79 -8.85 2.47
C LEU A 24 -2.86 -9.84 3.15
N GLU A 25 -1.68 -10.07 2.59
CA GLU A 25 -0.61 -10.85 3.21
C GLU A 25 0.54 -9.93 3.58
N LYS A 26 0.97 -9.99 4.83
CA LYS A 26 2.05 -9.14 5.32
C LYS A 26 3.28 -9.35 4.46
N ILE A 27 3.87 -8.24 3.99
CA ILE A 27 5.03 -8.30 3.10
C ILE A 27 6.21 -9.02 3.76
N LYS A 28 6.90 -9.87 2.99
CA LYS A 28 8.04 -10.68 3.44
C LYS A 28 9.09 -10.76 2.33
N THR A 29 10.34 -10.96 2.71
CA THR A 29 11.47 -11.08 1.79
C THR A 29 11.45 -12.33 0.90
N ASP A 30 10.57 -13.29 1.15
CA ASP A 30 10.40 -14.48 0.31
C ASP A 30 9.69 -14.20 -1.02
N ILE A 31 8.92 -13.10 -1.13
CA ILE A 31 8.24 -12.70 -2.37
C ILE A 31 9.10 -11.85 -3.31
N VAL A 32 10.37 -11.57 -2.98
CA VAL A 32 11.19 -10.57 -3.69
C VAL A 32 11.28 -10.79 -5.20
N GLU A 33 11.37 -12.04 -5.66
CA GLU A 33 11.43 -12.36 -7.09
C GLU A 33 10.07 -12.15 -7.78
N GLU A 34 8.99 -12.62 -7.15
CA GLU A 34 7.62 -12.47 -7.66
C GLU A 34 7.20 -10.99 -7.69
N ASP A 35 7.55 -10.26 -6.63
CA ASP A 35 7.31 -8.83 -6.49
C ASP A 35 8.03 -8.05 -7.58
N LEU A 36 9.32 -8.30 -7.80
CA LEU A 36 10.10 -7.66 -8.85
C LEU A 36 9.49 -7.92 -10.23
N GLN A 37 9.18 -9.18 -10.54
CA GLN A 37 8.60 -9.55 -11.83
C GLN A 37 7.26 -8.83 -12.04
N THR A 38 6.40 -8.82 -11.02
CA THR A 38 5.10 -8.14 -11.06
C THR A 38 5.25 -6.63 -11.23
N LEU A 39 6.22 -6.02 -10.54
CA LEU A 39 6.54 -4.59 -10.65
C LEU A 39 6.93 -4.20 -12.07
N LEU A 40 7.85 -4.95 -12.67
CA LEU A 40 8.35 -4.70 -14.02
C LEU A 40 7.26 -4.91 -15.08
N ASP A 41 6.45 -5.97 -14.94
CA ASP A 41 5.37 -6.29 -15.88
C ASP A 41 4.22 -5.27 -15.83
N ASN A 42 4.10 -4.49 -14.75
CA ASN A 42 3.00 -3.55 -14.51
C ASN A 42 3.49 -2.10 -14.32
N ALA A 43 4.70 -1.78 -14.75
CA ALA A 43 5.34 -0.48 -14.49
C ALA A 43 4.50 0.74 -14.91
N ASP A 44 3.89 0.68 -16.11
CA ASP A 44 3.01 1.74 -16.62
C ASP A 44 1.77 1.92 -15.72
N ALA A 45 1.09 0.80 -15.41
CA ALA A 45 -0.10 0.78 -14.57
C ALA A 45 0.18 1.37 -13.18
N ILE A 46 1.27 0.93 -12.55
CA ILE A 46 1.71 1.39 -11.23
C ILE A 46 2.01 2.89 -11.26
N THR A 47 2.72 3.35 -12.29
CA THR A 47 3.05 4.77 -12.44
C THR A 47 1.80 5.63 -12.56
N SER A 48 0.79 5.18 -13.30
CA SER A 48 -0.49 5.88 -13.45
C SER A 48 -1.27 5.92 -12.12
N GLN A 49 -1.46 4.75 -11.50
CA GLN A 49 -2.31 4.57 -10.32
C GLN A 49 -1.73 5.21 -9.06
N ARG A 50 -0.44 5.00 -8.80
CA ARG A 50 0.25 5.37 -7.55
C ARG A 50 1.18 6.57 -7.71
N GLY A 51 1.52 6.94 -8.94
CA GLY A 51 2.67 7.78 -9.22
C GLY A 51 3.97 6.98 -9.13
N GLY A 52 5.12 7.66 -9.17
CA GLY A 52 6.42 6.98 -9.05
C GLY A 52 7.52 7.51 -9.96
N SER A 53 7.21 8.39 -10.91
CA SER A 53 8.19 9.03 -11.79
C SER A 53 9.13 10.03 -11.09
N GLY A 54 9.31 9.91 -9.76
CA GLY A 54 9.98 10.87 -8.89
C GLY A 54 11.20 10.34 -8.14
N ALA A 55 11.65 9.10 -8.40
CA ALA A 55 12.95 8.65 -7.94
C ALA A 55 13.95 8.78 -9.10
N ASP A 56 15.12 9.36 -8.83
CA ASP A 56 16.19 9.59 -9.81
C ASP A 56 16.70 8.27 -10.46
N ASP A 57 16.27 7.12 -9.95
CA ASP A 57 16.65 5.76 -10.33
C ASP A 57 15.69 5.07 -11.34
N GLY A 58 14.54 5.69 -11.67
CA GLY A 58 13.63 5.17 -12.69
C GLY A 58 12.69 4.05 -12.24
N TRP A 59 12.39 3.95 -10.94
CA TRP A 59 11.30 3.12 -10.43
C TRP A 59 9.94 3.48 -11.09
N PRO A 60 9.07 2.52 -11.43
CA PRO A 60 9.26 1.06 -11.32
C PRO A 60 9.97 0.41 -12.53
N TYR A 61 10.26 1.15 -13.60
CA TYR A 61 10.71 0.62 -14.90
C TYR A 61 12.10 -0.04 -14.88
N LYS A 62 12.98 0.39 -13.99
CA LYS A 62 14.36 -0.10 -13.90
C LYS A 62 14.74 -0.35 -12.45
N TYR A 63 14.13 -1.38 -11.88
CA TYR A 63 14.43 -1.82 -10.53
C TYR A 63 15.24 -3.11 -10.56
N SER A 64 16.38 -3.13 -9.85
CA SER A 64 17.22 -4.33 -9.79
C SER A 64 16.71 -5.30 -8.73
N LEU A 65 17.05 -6.59 -8.83
CA LEU A 65 16.74 -7.56 -7.77
C LEU A 65 17.33 -7.15 -6.42
N GLU A 66 18.52 -6.54 -6.43
CA GLU A 66 19.17 -6.07 -5.20
C GLU A 66 18.40 -4.89 -4.57
N ASP A 67 17.94 -3.94 -5.37
CA ASP A 67 17.17 -2.80 -4.88
C ASP A 67 15.78 -3.23 -4.42
N ASN A 68 15.15 -4.18 -5.12
CA ASN A 68 13.89 -4.77 -4.69
C ASN A 68 14.03 -5.51 -3.36
N LEU A 69 15.10 -6.29 -3.20
CA LEU A 69 15.40 -6.95 -1.94
C LEU A 69 15.56 -5.95 -0.79
N LYS A 70 16.26 -4.83 -1.01
CA LYS A 70 16.44 -3.79 0.01
C LYS A 70 15.11 -3.16 0.42
N ASP A 71 14.26 -2.82 -0.54
CA ASP A 71 12.95 -2.22 -0.28
C ASP A 71 12.02 -3.18 0.45
N VAL A 72 11.85 -4.40 -0.07
CA VAL A 72 11.01 -5.44 0.58
C VAL A 72 11.52 -5.78 1.97
N ALA A 73 12.83 -5.88 2.18
CA ALA A 73 13.41 -6.13 3.51
C ALA A 73 13.14 -4.98 4.48
N TRP A 74 13.23 -3.72 4.02
CA TRP A 74 12.89 -2.55 4.83
C TRP A 74 11.39 -2.56 5.20
N LEU A 75 10.51 -2.81 4.23
CA LEU A 75 9.06 -2.90 4.45
C LEU A 75 8.71 -4.02 5.43
N GLU A 76 9.31 -5.21 5.29
CA GLU A 76 9.11 -6.33 6.20
C GLU A 76 9.52 -5.96 7.63
N ILE A 77 10.72 -5.42 7.82
CA ILE A 77 11.25 -5.04 9.14
C ILE A 77 10.36 -3.97 9.79
N CYS A 78 10.03 -2.91 9.06
CA CYS A 78 9.22 -1.82 9.60
C CYS A 78 7.78 -2.25 9.90
N THR A 79 7.20 -3.13 9.07
CA THR A 79 5.87 -3.72 9.35
C THR A 79 5.89 -4.60 10.59
N ARG A 80 6.92 -5.45 10.73
CA ARG A 80 7.12 -6.29 11.93
C ARG A 80 7.22 -5.46 13.22
N HIS A 81 7.81 -4.28 13.14
CA HIS A 81 7.96 -3.36 14.27
C HIS A 81 6.84 -2.31 14.39
N GLN A 82 5.75 -2.44 13.63
CA GLN A 82 4.59 -1.53 13.64
C GLN A 82 4.98 -0.05 13.36
N GLN A 83 6.02 0.15 12.57
CA GLN A 83 6.49 1.47 12.14
C GLN A 83 5.81 1.96 10.87
N LEU A 84 5.24 1.03 10.09
CA LEU A 84 4.40 1.19 8.91
C LEU A 84 3.57 -0.09 8.74
N ALA A 85 2.61 -0.10 7.82
CA ALA A 85 1.93 -1.32 7.39
C ALA A 85 2.11 -1.50 5.88
N SER A 86 2.65 -2.64 5.47
CA SER A 86 2.82 -3.01 4.07
C SER A 86 2.39 -4.46 3.84
N TYR A 87 1.55 -4.66 2.82
CA TYR A 87 0.97 -5.96 2.49
C TYR A 87 0.91 -6.16 0.97
N VAL A 88 1.09 -7.41 0.57
CA VAL A 88 0.73 -7.89 -0.77
C VAL A 88 -0.77 -8.16 -0.79
N ILE A 89 -1.44 -7.78 -1.86
CA ILE A 89 -2.83 -8.12 -2.14
C ILE A 89 -2.82 -9.41 -2.95
N ARG A 90 -3.52 -10.43 -2.48
CA ARG A 90 -3.70 -11.72 -3.15
C ARG A 90 -5.16 -11.99 -3.43
N ASN A 91 -5.46 -12.67 -4.52
CA ASN A 91 -6.78 -13.25 -4.72
C ASN A 91 -6.88 -14.69 -4.17
N GLU A 92 -8.06 -15.30 -4.22
CA GLU A 92 -8.30 -16.68 -3.76
C GLU A 92 -7.38 -17.73 -4.42
N ALA A 93 -7.01 -17.52 -5.67
CA ALA A 93 -6.08 -18.39 -6.41
C ALA A 93 -4.60 -18.17 -6.04
N ASN A 94 -4.33 -17.37 -5.00
CA ASN A 94 -3.00 -16.95 -4.56
C ASN A 94 -2.21 -16.12 -5.60
N ARG A 95 -2.89 -15.54 -6.59
CA ARG A 95 -2.26 -14.64 -7.56
C ARG A 95 -1.91 -13.31 -6.89
N TYR A 96 -0.74 -12.78 -7.20
CA TYR A 96 -0.35 -11.41 -6.86
C TYR A 96 -1.28 -10.40 -7.57
N VAL A 97 -2.01 -9.60 -6.80
CA VAL A 97 -2.94 -8.58 -7.30
C VAL A 97 -2.35 -7.18 -7.18
N GLY A 98 -1.49 -6.93 -6.20
CA GLY A 98 -0.92 -5.61 -5.96
C GLY A 98 -0.25 -5.48 -4.60
N CYS A 99 0.08 -4.25 -4.20
CA CYS A 99 0.61 -3.94 -2.87
C CYS A 99 -0.07 -2.72 -2.28
N ILE A 100 -0.22 -2.72 -0.96
CA ILE A 100 -0.70 -1.59 -0.15
C ILE A 100 0.39 -1.12 0.82
N TYR A 101 0.47 0.19 1.00
CA TYR A 101 1.38 0.83 1.91
C TYR A 101 0.69 1.92 2.74
N VAL A 102 0.92 1.86 4.05
CA VAL A 102 0.42 2.80 5.05
C VAL A 102 1.61 3.30 5.87
N TYR A 103 2.01 4.55 5.61
CA TYR A 103 3.16 5.17 6.27
C TYR A 103 2.71 6.27 7.24
N PRO A 104 3.53 6.59 8.26
CA PRO A 104 3.34 7.84 8.99
C PRO A 104 3.59 8.97 8.00
N ILE A 105 2.73 9.98 7.99
CA ILE A 105 2.84 11.11 7.07
C ILE A 105 4.22 11.78 7.13
N GLU A 106 4.86 11.79 8.31
CA GLU A 106 6.14 12.43 8.54
C GLU A 106 7.31 11.77 7.80
N LEU A 107 7.14 10.50 7.39
CA LEU A 107 8.17 9.78 6.66
C LEU A 107 8.42 10.39 5.28
N HIS A 108 7.37 10.83 4.60
CA HIS A 108 7.44 11.33 3.22
C HIS A 108 7.04 12.81 3.10
N TYR A 109 6.13 13.27 3.96
CA TYR A 109 5.49 14.58 3.86
C TYR A 109 5.38 15.25 5.22
N ALA A 110 6.50 15.42 5.94
CA ALA A 110 6.51 16.06 7.27
C ALA A 110 5.80 17.43 7.34
N TYR A 111 5.80 18.20 6.25
CA TYR A 111 5.10 19.48 6.17
C TYR A 111 3.56 19.36 6.17
N LYS A 112 3.02 18.17 5.89
CA LYS A 112 1.57 17.85 5.89
C LYS A 112 1.08 17.30 7.24
N ALA A 113 1.96 17.12 8.23
CA ALA A 113 1.65 16.45 9.49
C ALA A 113 0.63 17.19 10.39
N GLN A 114 0.35 18.47 10.11
CA GLN A 114 -0.70 19.21 10.83
C GLN A 114 -2.11 18.77 10.41
N GLU A 115 -2.27 18.29 9.18
CA GLU A 115 -3.56 17.92 8.61
C GLU A 115 -3.74 16.39 8.65
N TYR A 116 -2.73 15.66 8.21
CA TYR A 116 -2.77 14.21 8.07
C TYR A 116 -1.90 13.53 9.12
N ASN A 117 -2.19 12.26 9.39
CA ASN A 117 -1.34 11.36 10.19
C ASN A 117 -0.72 10.27 9.32
N ILE A 118 -1.41 9.90 8.24
CA ILE A 118 -1.11 8.75 7.42
C ILE A 118 -0.88 9.19 5.98
N ASP A 119 0.09 8.58 5.34
CA ASP A 119 0.28 8.57 3.90
C ASP A 119 -0.08 7.17 3.38
N PHE A 120 -1.18 7.11 2.63
CA PHE A 120 -1.77 5.88 2.12
C PHE A 120 -1.58 5.81 0.61
N SER A 121 -1.09 4.66 0.14
CA SER A 121 -1.04 4.34 -1.28
C SER A 121 -1.16 2.85 -1.52
N PHE A 122 -1.60 2.48 -2.71
CA PHE A 122 -1.54 1.10 -3.19
C PHE A 122 -1.40 1.09 -4.72
N TRP A 123 -1.20 -0.06 -5.30
CA TRP A 123 -1.32 -0.28 -6.74
C TRP A 123 -1.83 -1.70 -6.97
N ILE A 124 -2.43 -1.94 -8.13
CA ILE A 124 -2.83 -3.27 -8.59
C ILE A 124 -2.30 -3.54 -9.98
N THR A 125 -2.24 -4.82 -10.36
CA THR A 125 -1.84 -5.23 -11.71
C THR A 125 -2.74 -4.60 -12.78
N GLN A 126 -2.22 -4.41 -13.99
CA GLN A 126 -3.00 -3.91 -15.12
C GLN A 126 -4.21 -4.81 -15.40
N GLN A 127 -4.03 -6.14 -15.28
CA GLN A 127 -5.12 -7.10 -15.45
C GLN A 127 -6.28 -6.83 -14.48
N ASP A 128 -5.99 -6.60 -13.20
CA ASP A 128 -7.02 -6.37 -12.18
C ASP A 128 -7.63 -4.96 -12.30
N TYR A 129 -6.83 -4.00 -12.76
CA TYR A 129 -7.32 -2.66 -13.10
C TYR A 129 -8.31 -2.69 -14.27
N ASP A 130 -7.96 -3.37 -15.37
CA ASP A 130 -8.79 -3.53 -16.57
C ASP A 130 -10.09 -4.29 -16.27
N ALA A 131 -10.06 -5.18 -15.27
CA ALA A 131 -11.24 -5.87 -14.77
C ALA A 131 -12.16 -4.99 -13.91
N GLY A 132 -11.80 -3.72 -13.71
CA GLY A 132 -12.59 -2.75 -12.94
C GLY A 132 -12.52 -2.92 -11.43
N LEU A 133 -11.52 -3.65 -10.91
CA LEU A 133 -11.43 -3.97 -9.49
C LEU A 133 -10.88 -2.83 -8.63
N TYR A 134 -10.28 -1.80 -9.25
CA TYR A 134 -9.55 -0.76 -8.55
C TYR A 134 -10.36 -0.02 -7.47
N GLU A 135 -11.55 0.48 -7.81
CA GLU A 135 -12.39 1.22 -6.86
C GLU A 135 -12.88 0.33 -5.71
N GLY A 136 -13.35 -0.88 -6.00
CA GLY A 136 -13.79 -1.83 -4.98
C GLY A 136 -12.66 -2.25 -4.03
N ILE A 137 -11.45 -2.44 -4.55
CA ILE A 137 -10.25 -2.68 -3.74
C ILE A 137 -9.96 -1.46 -2.87
N TYR A 138 -9.99 -0.24 -3.44
CA TYR A 138 -9.80 1.00 -2.70
C TYR A 138 -10.75 1.07 -1.50
N GLU A 139 -12.05 0.86 -1.71
CA GLU A 139 -13.05 0.88 -0.64
C GLU A 139 -12.78 -0.16 0.45
N GLY A 140 -12.45 -1.39 0.04
CA GLY A 140 -12.08 -2.45 0.97
C GLY A 140 -10.89 -2.06 1.83
N LEU A 141 -9.85 -1.46 1.22
CA LEU A 141 -8.63 -1.06 1.93
C LEU A 141 -8.91 0.06 2.93
N LEU A 142 -9.74 1.05 2.58
CA LEU A 142 -10.16 2.10 3.51
C LEU A 142 -10.95 1.52 4.69
N ASN A 143 -11.87 0.59 4.42
CA ASN A 143 -12.62 -0.09 5.47
C ASN A 143 -11.67 -0.84 6.40
N TRP A 144 -10.77 -1.66 5.86
CA TRP A 144 -9.74 -2.37 6.64
C TRP A 144 -8.90 -1.42 7.51
N MET A 145 -8.45 -0.29 6.96
CA MET A 145 -7.70 0.71 7.73
C MET A 145 -8.53 1.27 8.90
N ALA A 146 -9.80 1.57 8.69
CA ALA A 146 -10.68 2.07 9.74
C ALA A 146 -11.02 0.99 10.78
N THR A 147 -11.29 -0.24 10.36
CA THR A 147 -11.79 -1.31 11.23
C THR A 147 -10.69 -2.06 11.96
N ASP A 148 -9.63 -2.44 11.27
CA ASP A 148 -8.58 -3.30 11.82
C ASP A 148 -7.40 -2.48 12.33
N LEU A 149 -6.99 -1.46 11.57
CA LEU A 149 -5.88 -0.59 11.98
C LEU A 149 -6.32 0.59 12.88
N LYS A 150 -7.63 0.81 13.03
CA LYS A 150 -8.21 1.91 13.81
C LYS A 150 -7.73 3.29 13.36
N ILE A 151 -7.51 3.47 12.06
CA ILE A 151 -7.10 4.74 11.48
C ILE A 151 -8.30 5.68 11.33
N ASP A 152 -8.12 6.94 11.73
CA ASP A 152 -9.06 8.02 11.42
C ASP A 152 -8.90 8.43 9.95
N LEU A 153 -9.88 8.05 9.12
CA LEU A 153 -9.85 8.32 7.69
C LEU A 153 -9.81 9.82 7.37
N ASN A 154 -10.36 10.69 8.22
CA ASN A 154 -10.34 12.14 7.99
C ASN A 154 -8.92 12.74 8.00
N ARG A 155 -7.94 11.97 8.51
CA ARG A 155 -6.53 12.37 8.60
C ARG A 155 -5.63 11.49 7.73
N VAL A 156 -6.17 10.89 6.67
CA VAL A 156 -5.42 10.10 5.68
C VAL A 156 -5.12 10.92 4.44
N PHE A 157 -3.84 11.01 4.09
CA PHE A 157 -3.40 11.55 2.82
C PHE A 157 -3.46 10.45 1.76
N LEU A 158 -4.37 10.61 0.80
CA LEU A 158 -4.53 9.70 -0.34
C LEU A 158 -3.51 10.08 -1.43
N ARG A 159 -2.44 9.29 -1.54
CA ARG A 159 -1.33 9.60 -2.45
C ARG A 159 -1.65 9.29 -3.91
N ASN A 160 -2.45 8.25 -4.18
CA ASN A 160 -2.74 7.77 -5.53
C ASN A 160 -3.34 8.88 -6.41
N PRO A 161 -2.71 9.22 -7.56
CA PRO A 161 -3.26 10.20 -8.50
C PRO A 161 -4.67 9.84 -8.96
N GLU A 162 -4.89 8.56 -9.26
CA GLU A 162 -6.17 8.02 -9.74
C GLU A 162 -7.19 7.73 -8.62
N THR A 163 -7.08 8.39 -7.47
CA THR A 163 -8.11 8.26 -6.43
C THR A 163 -9.47 8.73 -6.98
N PRO A 164 -10.51 7.87 -7.01
CA PRO A 164 -11.84 8.26 -7.48
C PRO A 164 -12.46 9.38 -6.65
N ASP A 165 -13.30 10.24 -7.26
CA ASP A 165 -13.94 11.35 -6.55
C ASP A 165 -14.86 10.86 -5.41
N THR A 166 -15.59 9.76 -5.64
CA THR A 166 -16.40 9.05 -4.64
C THR A 166 -15.61 8.70 -3.38
N ILE A 167 -14.35 8.31 -3.55
CA ILE A 167 -13.43 8.00 -2.45
C ILE A 167 -12.96 9.27 -1.75
N ARG A 168 -12.61 10.31 -2.51
CA ARG A 168 -12.15 11.60 -1.94
C ARG A 168 -13.22 12.22 -1.05
N GLU A 169 -14.48 12.13 -1.45
CA GLU A 169 -15.63 12.61 -0.68
C GLU A 169 -15.79 11.83 0.63
N LYS A 170 -15.70 10.50 0.60
CA LYS A 170 -15.81 9.65 1.81
C LYS A 170 -14.73 9.94 2.86
N VAL A 171 -13.51 10.22 2.42
CA VAL A 171 -12.37 10.47 3.31
C VAL A 171 -12.36 11.89 3.86
N ARG A 172 -13.04 12.85 3.20
CA ARG A 172 -13.05 14.27 3.58
C ARG A 172 -14.23 14.71 4.45
N GLY A 173 -15.26 13.88 4.60
CA GLY A 173 -16.32 14.00 5.62
C GLY A 173 -16.85 15.41 5.85
#